data_AF-A0A0G0TNI2-F1
#
_entry.id   AF-A0A0G0TNI2-F1
#
_cell.length_a   1.000
_cell.length_b   1.000
_cell.length_c   1.000
_cell.angle_alpha   90.00
_cell.angle_beta   90.00
_cell.angle_gamma   90.00
#
_symmetry.space_group_name_H-M   'P 1'
#
loop_
_entity.id
_entity.type
_entity.pdbx_description
1 polymer ?
#
loop_
_entity_poly.entity_id
_entity_poly.type
_entity_poly.pdbx_seq_one_letter_code
_entity_poly.pdbx_strand_id
1 'polypeptide(L)'
;MSKIGKAPIKIPEGVTVEISERTVTVAGSKGTLFRKIHPTTKVKIEGGEILVSSNAKDKVGHSIYGTTRALIANMVKGVNSVSGCDREVVGQIAANIREVRPPEPYKGKGIKYRDEVIRRKPGKAAKAVGAPA
;
A
#
# COMPACT_ATOMS: atom_id res chain seq x y z
N MET A 1 10.46 -11.42 11.63
CA MET A 1 9.96 -10.06 11.93
C MET A 1 10.36 -9.12 10.81
N SER A 2 9.39 -8.43 10.21
CA SER A 2 9.67 -7.50 9.11
C SER A 2 10.53 -6.35 9.62
N LYS A 3 11.76 -6.22 9.14
CA LYS A 3 12.74 -5.20 9.58
C LYS A 3 12.43 -3.79 9.03
N ILE A 4 11.35 -3.65 8.27
CA ILE A 4 10.95 -2.42 7.55
C ILE A 4 10.70 -1.25 8.51
N GLY A 5 10.11 -1.49 9.68
CA GLY A 5 9.84 -0.42 10.66
C GLY A 5 11.08 0.18 11.30
N LYS A 6 12.22 -0.54 11.31
CA LYS A 6 13.50 -0.05 11.86
C LYS A 6 14.38 0.67 10.82
N ALA A 7 14.02 0.56 9.54
CA ALA A 7 14.79 1.16 8.46
C ALA A 7 14.54 2.68 8.44
N PRO A 8 15.59 3.51 8.55
CA PRO A 8 15.47 4.96 8.50
C PRO A 8 14.88 5.42 7.15
N ILE A 9 14.25 6.60 7.16
CA ILE A 9 13.75 7.27 5.96
C ILE A 9 14.66 8.47 5.69
N LYS A 10 15.33 8.48 4.55
CA LYS A 10 16.15 9.61 4.11
C LYS A 10 15.26 10.72 3.59
N ILE A 11 15.47 11.95 4.07
CA ILE A 11 14.78 13.13 3.55
C ILE A 11 15.57 13.65 2.34
N PRO A 12 15.00 13.67 1.13
CA PRO A 12 15.65 14.27 -0.02
C PRO A 12 15.65 15.80 0.09
N GLU A 13 16.66 16.43 -0.51
CA GLU A 13 16.79 17.89 -0.50
C GLU A 13 15.53 18.58 -1.08
N GLY A 14 15.05 19.62 -0.40
CA GLY A 14 13.83 20.36 -0.79
C GLY A 14 12.52 19.82 -0.21
N VAL A 15 12.55 18.82 0.67
CA VAL A 15 11.37 18.34 1.42
C VAL A 15 11.46 18.76 2.88
N THR A 16 10.47 19.51 3.34
CA THR A 16 10.34 19.90 4.75
C THR A 16 9.35 18.99 5.45
N VAL A 17 9.72 18.52 6.64
CA VAL A 17 8.88 17.65 7.47
C VAL A 17 8.68 18.31 8.83
N GLU A 18 7.44 18.63 9.16
CA GLU A 18 7.05 19.21 10.44
C GLU A 18 6.23 18.20 11.25
N ILE A 19 6.48 18.17 12.56
CA ILE A 19 5.79 17.27 13.49
C ILE A 19 5.05 18.14 14.51
N SER A 20 3.73 18.27 14.35
CA SER A 20 2.85 18.98 15.27
C SER A 20 2.12 17.97 16.16
N GLU A 21 2.73 17.60 17.29
CA GLU A 21 2.27 16.66 18.35
C GLU A 21 1.73 15.29 17.89
N ARG A 22 0.64 15.28 17.13
CA ARG A 22 -0.01 14.09 16.58
C ARG A 22 -0.13 14.11 15.06
N THR A 23 0.22 15.20 14.39
CA THR A 23 0.14 15.35 12.94
C THR A 23 1.53 15.51 12.35
N VAL A 24 1.84 14.69 11.35
CA VAL A 24 3.02 14.88 10.49
C VAL A 24 2.58 15.61 9.24
N THR A 25 3.24 16.71 8.98
CA THR A 25 3.11 17.49 7.75
C THR A 25 4.38 17.26 6.94
N VAL A 26 4.24 16.82 5.70
CA VAL A 26 5.34 16.70 4.74
C VAL A 26 5.03 17.67 3.61
N ALA A 27 5.87 18.69 3.45
CA ALA A 27 5.78 19.64 2.36
C ALA A 27 6.94 19.45 1.38
N GLY A 28 6.66 19.61 0.10
CA GLY A 28 7.67 19.62 -0.95
C GLY A 28 7.16 20.34 -2.18
N SER A 29 7.93 20.26 -3.27
CA SER A 29 7.70 21.04 -4.50
C SER A 29 6.34 20.78 -5.16
N LYS A 30 5.68 19.66 -4.85
CA LYS A 30 4.44 19.21 -5.51
C LYS A 30 3.21 19.20 -4.61
N GLY A 31 3.33 19.73 -3.38
CA GLY A 31 2.21 19.89 -2.46
C GLY A 31 2.53 19.52 -1.01
N THR A 32 1.53 19.63 -0.16
CA THR A 32 1.58 19.34 1.28
C THR A 32 0.72 18.11 1.59
N LEU A 33 1.29 17.13 2.29
CA LEU A 33 0.56 15.96 2.78
C LEU A 33 0.50 15.99 4.31
N PHE A 34 -0.68 15.70 4.85
CA PHE A 34 -0.93 15.66 6.28
C PHE A 34 -1.37 14.26 6.69
N ARG A 35 -0.81 13.74 7.79
CA ARG A 35 -1.25 12.47 8.37
C ARG A 35 -1.24 12.51 9.88
N LYS A 36 -2.35 12.06 10.48
CA LYS A 36 -2.47 11.87 11.92
C LYS A 36 -1.80 10.56 12.35
N ILE A 37 -0.91 10.63 13.33
CA ILE A 37 -0.23 9.48 13.94
C ILE A 37 -1.03 8.96 15.14
N HIS A 38 -0.88 7.66 15.42
CA HIS A 38 -1.40 7.04 16.62
C HIS A 38 -0.47 7.35 17.83
N PRO A 39 -1.00 7.68 19.03
CA PRO A 39 -0.21 8.09 20.20
C PRO A 39 0.83 7.07 20.67
N THR A 40 0.68 5.80 20.30
CA THR A 40 1.63 4.73 20.62
C THR A 40 2.93 4.83 19.82
N THR A 41 3.00 5.64 18.77
CA THR A 41 4.15 5.73 17.86
C THR A 41 4.88 7.07 18.04
N LYS A 42 6.20 7.02 18.24
CA LYS A 42 7.07 8.19 18.32
C LYS A 42 7.85 8.34 17.02
N VAL A 43 7.87 9.56 16.48
CA VAL A 43 8.65 9.92 15.29
C VAL A 43 9.73 10.90 15.72
N LYS A 44 10.99 10.61 15.42
CA LYS A 44 12.14 11.48 15.67
C LYS A 44 12.81 11.84 14.35
N ILE A 45 13.35 13.06 14.28
CA ILE A 45 14.18 13.53 13.18
C ILE A 45 15.61 13.60 13.72
N GLU A 46 16.51 12.78 13.19
CA GLU A 46 17.93 12.76 13.57
C GLU A 46 18.77 12.93 12.29
N GLY A 47 19.51 14.04 12.18
CA GLY A 47 20.54 14.24 11.15
C GLY A 47 20.09 14.15 9.68
N GLY A 48 18.83 14.50 9.37
CA GLY A 48 18.28 14.38 8.01
C GLY A 48 17.64 13.01 7.71
N GLU A 49 17.52 12.15 8.73
CA GLU A 49 16.80 10.88 8.67
C GLU A 49 15.62 10.87 9.66
N ILE A 50 14.52 10.25 9.25
CA ILE A 50 13.34 10.04 10.11
C ILE A 50 13.39 8.64 10.70
N LEU A 51 13.39 8.57 12.03
CA LEU A 51 13.32 7.34 12.80
C LEU A 51 11.95 7.21 13.47
N VAL A 52 11.29 6.08 13.23
CA VAL A 52 9.99 5.77 13.83
C VAL A 52 10.18 4.67 14.87
N SER A 53 9.78 4.95 16.11
CA SER A 53 9.85 4.01 17.25
C SER A 53 8.46 3.75 17.83
N SER A 54 8.25 2.55 18.38
CA SER A 54 7.03 2.20 19.13
C SER A 54 7.25 2.46 20.61
N ASN A 55 6.27 3.07 21.28
CA ASN A 55 6.28 3.28 22.73
C ASN A 55 5.88 1.99 23.50
N ALA A 56 5.07 1.13 22.87
CA ALA A 56 4.62 -0.13 23.44
C ALA A 56 5.32 -1.33 22.79
N LYS A 57 5.63 -2.37 23.60
CA LYS A 57 6.15 -3.66 23.13
C LYS A 57 5.05 -4.64 22.71
N ASP A 58 3.80 -4.19 22.73
CA ASP A 58 2.65 -5.00 22.31
C ASP A 58 2.67 -5.30 20.81
N LYS A 59 2.07 -6.42 20.43
CA LYS A 59 1.91 -6.84 19.04
C LYS A 59 1.22 -5.75 18.19
N VAL A 60 0.25 -5.04 18.77
CA VAL A 60 -0.45 -3.93 18.14
C VAL A 60 0.48 -2.73 17.90
N GLY A 61 1.29 -2.37 18.91
CA GLY A 61 2.31 -1.32 18.76
C GLY A 61 3.30 -1.65 17.64
N HIS A 62 3.69 -2.93 17.53
CA HIS A 62 4.57 -3.40 16.47
C HIS A 62 3.98 -3.35 15.05
N SER A 63 2.68 -3.58 14.88
CA SER A 63 2.03 -3.40 13.58
C SER A 63 1.90 -1.93 13.21
N ILE A 64 1.57 -1.07 14.19
CA ILE A 64 1.27 0.34 13.94
C ILE A 64 2.54 1.13 13.56
N TYR A 65 3.69 0.92 14.21
CA TYR A 65 4.91 1.69 13.86
C TYR A 65 5.44 1.36 12.46
N GLY A 66 5.33 0.09 12.03
CA GLY A 66 5.71 -0.32 10.68
C GLY A 66 4.84 0.33 9.61
N THR A 67 3.52 0.37 9.82
CA THR A 67 2.58 1.05 8.92
C THR A 67 2.84 2.55 8.87
N THR A 68 3.08 3.17 10.04
CA THR A 68 3.37 4.61 10.13
C THR A 68 4.65 4.98 9.36
N ARG A 69 5.71 4.17 9.49
CA ARG A 69 6.95 4.32 8.70
C ARG A 69 6.68 4.23 7.20
N ALA A 70 5.90 3.25 6.75
CA ALA A 70 5.58 3.08 5.33
C ALA A 70 4.80 4.27 4.75
N LEU A 71 3.82 4.79 5.50
CA LEU A 71 3.05 5.96 5.10
C LEU A 71 3.93 7.21 5.00
N ILE A 72 4.80 7.46 5.99
CA ILE A 72 5.73 8.62 5.95
C ILE A 72 6.70 8.52 4.76
N ALA A 73 7.26 7.33 4.51
CA ALA A 73 8.15 7.12 3.37
C ALA A 73 7.45 7.37 2.02
N ASN A 74 6.17 6.98 1.90
CA ASN A 74 5.38 7.24 0.71
C ASN A 74 5.08 8.74 0.54
N MET A 75 4.76 9.45 1.63
CA MET A 75 4.55 10.91 1.60
C MET A 75 5.82 11.65 1.15
N VAL A 76 6.99 11.32 1.71
CA VAL A 76 8.28 11.94 1.34
C VAL A 76 8.63 11.68 -0.13
N LYS A 77 8.40 10.46 -0.63
CA LYS A 77 8.60 10.15 -2.05
C LYS A 77 7.63 10.94 -2.95
N GLY A 78 6.36 11.04 -2.54
CA GLY A 78 5.29 11.68 -3.30
C GLY A 78 5.47 13.19 -3.48
N VAL A 79 6.01 13.90 -2.47
CA VAL A 79 6.22 15.35 -2.55
C VAL A 79 7.45 15.76 -3.38
N ASN A 80 8.44 14.87 -3.53
CA ASN A 80 9.67 15.15 -4.29
C ASN A 80 9.56 14.72 -5.76
N SER A 81 8.92 13.58 -6.05
CA SER A 81 8.75 13.08 -7.41
C SER A 81 7.30 12.68 -7.67
N VAL A 82 6.61 13.45 -8.51
CA VAL A 82 5.38 13.00 -9.18
C VAL A 82 5.77 11.95 -10.21
N SER A 83 5.79 10.70 -9.76
CA SER A 83 5.52 9.55 -10.62
C SER A 83 4.02 9.27 -10.50
N GLY A 84 3.28 9.45 -11.60
CA GLY A 84 1.83 9.34 -11.63
C GLY A 84 1.34 7.93 -11.31
N CYS A 85 0.95 7.74 -10.06
CA CYS A 85 -0.31 7.17 -9.58
C CYS A 85 -0.23 7.09 -8.07
N ASP A 86 -1.07 7.82 -7.34
CA ASP A 86 -1.30 7.49 -5.93
C ASP A 86 -1.66 5.99 -5.91
N ARG A 87 -0.77 5.18 -5.34
CA ARG A 87 -0.86 3.71 -5.43
C ARG A 87 -2.13 3.21 -4.77
N GLU A 88 -2.64 3.96 -3.79
CA GLU A 88 -3.93 3.69 -3.16
C GLU A 88 -5.05 3.97 -4.14
N VAL A 89 -5.07 5.15 -4.79
CA VAL A 89 -6.11 5.54 -5.74
C VAL A 89 -6.10 4.68 -7.01
N VAL A 90 -4.93 4.38 -7.59
CA VAL A 90 -4.87 3.52 -8.79
C VAL A 90 -5.11 2.05 -8.46
N GLY A 91 -4.67 1.59 -7.29
CA GLY A 91 -5.08 0.28 -6.79
C GLY A 91 -6.59 0.20 -6.62
N GLN A 92 -7.20 1.25 -6.05
CA GLN A 92 -8.64 1.34 -5.85
C GLN A 92 -9.40 1.43 -7.18
N ILE A 93 -8.97 2.25 -8.12
CA ILE A 93 -9.60 2.37 -9.45
C ILE A 93 -9.46 1.04 -10.22
N ALA A 94 -8.28 0.41 -10.20
CA ALA A 94 -8.08 -0.88 -10.85
C ALA A 94 -8.93 -1.99 -10.20
N ALA A 95 -9.10 -1.94 -8.87
CA ALA A 95 -10.00 -2.84 -8.14
C ALA A 95 -11.47 -2.59 -8.53
N ASN A 96 -11.91 -1.33 -8.59
CA ASN A 96 -13.25 -0.94 -9.01
C ASN A 96 -13.53 -1.43 -10.46
N ILE A 97 -12.56 -1.29 -11.37
CA ILE A 97 -12.68 -1.79 -12.76
C ILE A 97 -12.80 -3.31 -12.79
N ARG A 98 -12.03 -4.04 -11.97
CA ARG A 98 -12.13 -5.51 -11.86
C ARG A 98 -13.48 -5.96 -11.28
N GLU A 99 -14.04 -5.19 -10.36
CA GLU A 99 -15.33 -5.46 -9.71
C GLU A 99 -16.51 -5.44 -10.70
N VAL A 100 -16.46 -4.58 -11.73
CA VAL A 100 -17.50 -4.52 -12.77
C VAL A 100 -17.73 -5.87 -13.44
N ARG A 101 -16.67 -6.67 -13.65
CA ARG A 101 -16.80 -8.01 -14.22
C ARG A 101 -15.67 -8.93 -13.72
N PRO A 102 -15.85 -9.60 -12.56
CA PRO A 102 -14.81 -10.45 -12.00
C PRO A 102 -14.57 -11.69 -12.89
N PRO A 103 -13.35 -12.25 -12.86
CA PRO A 103 -13.01 -13.42 -13.66
C PRO A 103 -13.74 -14.67 -13.16
N GLU A 104 -14.48 -15.33 -14.05
CA GLU A 104 -15.27 -16.51 -13.70
C GLU A 104 -14.41 -17.72 -13.27
N PRO A 105 -14.82 -18.48 -12.23
CA PRO A 105 -14.06 -19.65 -11.74
C PRO A 105 -13.91 -20.82 -12.71
N TYR A 106 -14.69 -20.89 -13.79
CA TYR A 106 -14.63 -22.03 -14.73
C TYR A 106 -13.84 -21.68 -15.99
N LYS A 107 -14.26 -20.61 -16.69
CA LYS A 107 -13.67 -20.20 -17.96
C LYS A 107 -12.61 -19.09 -17.82
N GLY A 108 -12.49 -18.48 -16.64
CA GLY A 108 -11.61 -17.34 -16.39
C GLY A 108 -11.95 -16.11 -17.24
N LYS A 109 -13.20 -16.00 -17.70
CA LYS A 109 -13.68 -14.87 -18.51
C LYS A 109 -14.03 -13.71 -17.58
N GLY A 110 -13.60 -12.50 -17.92
CA GLY A 110 -13.80 -11.29 -17.13
C GLY A 110 -12.60 -10.36 -17.19
N ILE A 111 -12.61 -9.32 -16.36
CA ILE A 111 -11.52 -8.37 -16.19
C ILE A 111 -10.54 -8.97 -15.17
N LYS A 112 -9.27 -9.09 -15.54
CA LYS A 112 -8.21 -9.66 -14.71
C LYS A 112 -6.96 -8.79 -14.79
N TYR A 113 -6.09 -8.88 -13.79
CA TYR A 113 -4.77 -8.26 -13.91
C TYR A 113 -3.91 -9.03 -14.91
N ARG A 114 -2.91 -8.35 -15.48
CA ARG A 114 -2.05 -8.87 -16.57
C ARG A 114 -1.44 -10.24 -16.22
N ASP A 115 -0.98 -10.39 -14.97
CA ASP A 115 -0.27 -11.58 -14.48
C ASP A 115 -1.09 -12.37 -13.43
N GLU A 116 -2.41 -12.17 -13.35
CA GLU A 116 -3.28 -12.85 -12.37
C GLU A 116 -3.54 -14.31 -12.78
N VAL A 117 -3.12 -15.25 -11.93
CA VAL A 117 -3.40 -16.69 -12.09
C VAL A 117 -4.77 -17.02 -11.50
N ILE A 118 -5.74 -17.31 -12.35
CA ILE A 118 -7.11 -17.68 -11.94
C ILE A 118 -7.15 -19.16 -11.58
N ARG A 119 -7.51 -19.47 -10.32
CA ARG A 119 -7.80 -20.86 -9.90
C ARG A 119 -9.10 -21.33 -10.54
N ARG A 120 -8.98 -22.17 -11.56
CA ARG A 120 -10.14 -22.74 -12.27
C ARG A 120 -10.70 -23.95 -11.52
N LYS A 121 -12.02 -24.05 -11.42
CA LYS A 121 -12.71 -25.27 -11.02
C LYS A 121 -12.92 -26.18 -12.24
N PRO A 122 -12.82 -27.51 -12.09
CA PRO A 122 -13.17 -28.44 -13.16
C PRO A 122 -14.66 -28.25 -13.50
N GLY A 123 -14.94 -27.99 -14.78
CA GLY A 123 -16.31 -27.98 -15.26
C GLY A 123 -16.89 -29.40 -15.28
N LYS A 124 -18.22 -29.52 -15.26
CA LYS A 124 -18.86 -30.78 -15.66
C LYS A 124 -18.57 -30.99 -17.14
N ALA A 125 -17.73 -31.98 -17.47
CA ALA A 125 -17.73 -32.56 -18.80
C ALA A 125 -19.12 -33.20 -18.99
N ALA A 126 -19.94 -32.64 -19.87
CA ALA A 126 -21.13 -33.35 -20.32
C ALA A 126 -20.64 -34.66 -20.97
N LYS A 127 -21.00 -35.79 -20.36
CA LYS A 127 -20.82 -37.11 -20.96
C LYS A 127 -21.64 -37.07 -22.25
N ALA A 128 -20.97 -36.99 -23.40
CA ALA A 128 -21.64 -37.03 -24.69
C ALA A 128 -22.35 -38.39 -24.81
N VAL A 129 -23.67 -38.35 -24.79
CA VAL A 129 -24.55 -39.47 -25.09
C VAL A 129 -24.99 -39.29 -26.54
N GLY A 130 -24.74 -40.32 -27.37
CA GLY A 130 -25.19 -40.45 -28.76
C GLY A 130 -24.14 -40.03 -29.80
N ALA A 131 -23.83 -40.79 -30.85
CA ALA A 131 -24.67 -41.73 -31.59
C ALA A 131 -23.85 -42.85 -32.26
N PRO A 132 -24.47 -44.02 -32.53
CA PRO A 132 -23.86 -45.16 -33.22
C PRO A 132 -23.91 -44.99 -34.75
N ALA A 133 -22.95 -45.60 -35.43
CA ALA A 133 -23.02 -46.00 -36.83
C ALA A 133 -22.39 -47.39 -36.96
#